data_AF-A0A2N6T2F6-F1
#
_entry.id   AF-A0A2N6T2F6-F1
#
_cell.length_a   1.000
_cell.length_b   1.000
_cell.length_c   1.000
_cell.angle_alpha   90.00
_cell.angle_beta   90.00
_cell.angle_gamma   90.00
#
_symmetry.space_group_name_H-M   'P 1'
#
loop_
_entity.id
_entity.type
_entity.pdbx_description
1 polymer ?
#
loop_
_entity_poly.entity_id
_entity_poly.type
_entity_poly.pdbx_seq_one_letter_code
_entity_poly.pdbx_strand_id
1 'polypeptide(L)'
;MPDSTAPKNPVKKFDEADKIAVIHARQQLMEQGLDYGPWSIYYFLFDSVGADRAPSRSTIALWLQELGFVDANARKRPRSSYKRFARDFVGELWQIDGLVYRLF
;
A
#
# COMPACT_ATOMS: atom_id res chain seq x y z
N MET A 1 7.96 -1.61 22.31
CA MET A 1 7.24 -1.95 21.06
C MET A 1 6.62 -3.32 21.26
N PRO A 2 5.36 -3.57 20.88
CA PRO A 2 4.83 -4.93 20.92
C PRO A 2 5.64 -5.81 19.95
N ASP A 3 5.81 -7.08 20.32
CA ASP A 3 6.48 -8.05 19.47
C ASP A 3 5.69 -8.31 18.18
N SER A 4 6.40 -8.68 17.12
CA SER A 4 5.78 -9.02 15.83
C SER A 4 4.80 -10.19 15.99
N THR A 5 3.56 -10.01 15.53
CA THR A 5 2.56 -11.08 15.45
C THR A 5 2.72 -11.95 14.20
N ALA A 6 3.77 -11.74 13.39
CA ALA A 6 4.02 -12.55 12.21
C ALA A 6 4.43 -13.98 12.60
N PRO A 7 3.95 -15.02 11.88
CA PRO A 7 4.37 -16.39 12.13
C PRO A 7 5.88 -16.54 11.88
N LYS A 8 6.57 -17.30 12.74
CA LYS A 8 8.03 -17.55 12.61
C LYS A 8 8.39 -18.22 11.29
N ASN A 9 7.51 -19.09 10.78
CA ASN A 9 7.68 -19.82 9.52
C ASN A 9 6.48 -19.52 8.60
N PRO A 10 6.51 -18.42 7.84
CA PRO A 10 5.46 -18.14 6.86
C PRO A 10 5.53 -19.14 5.71
N VAL A 11 4.36 -19.58 5.24
CA VAL A 11 4.23 -20.53 4.12
C VAL A 11 4.73 -19.93 2.81
N LYS A 12 4.45 -18.63 2.58
CA LYS A 12 4.93 -17.90 1.41
C LYS A 12 6.14 -17.05 1.78
N LYS A 13 7.25 -17.26 1.08
CA LYS A 13 8.45 -16.45 1.12
C LYS A 13 8.76 -16.00 -0.29
N PHE A 14 9.05 -14.71 -0.44
CA PHE A 14 9.49 -14.15 -1.70
C PHE A 14 10.99 -13.89 -1.64
N ASP A 15 11.67 -14.08 -2.76
CA ASP A 15 13.09 -13.84 -2.90
C ASP A 15 13.39 -12.57 -3.73
N GLU A 16 14.67 -12.32 -4.01
CA GLU A 16 15.07 -11.20 -4.86
C GLU A 16 14.66 -11.39 -6.33
N ALA A 17 14.48 -12.63 -6.80
CA ALA A 17 14.01 -12.87 -8.17
C ALA A 17 12.55 -12.42 -8.33
N ASP A 18 11.70 -12.62 -7.32
CA ASP A 18 10.32 -12.13 -7.31
C ASP A 18 10.25 -10.59 -7.36
N LYS A 19 11.16 -9.91 -6.65
CA LYS A 19 11.30 -8.44 -6.72
C LYS A 19 11.73 -7.99 -8.12
N ILE A 20 12.69 -8.66 -8.74
CA ILE A 20 13.13 -8.37 -10.10
C ILE A 20 11.96 -8.55 -11.09
N ALA A 21 11.15 -9.60 -10.92
CA ALA A 21 9.97 -9.83 -11.76
C ALA A 21 8.95 -8.68 -11.66
N VAL A 22 8.75 -8.11 -10.46
CA VAL A 22 7.91 -6.91 -10.26
C VAL A 22 8.45 -5.69 -11.01
N ILE A 23 9.77 -5.47 -10.97
CA ILE A 23 10.40 -4.35 -11.70
C ILE A 23 10.25 -4.54 -13.21
N HIS A 24 10.50 -5.75 -13.70
CA HIS A 24 10.36 -6.07 -15.12
C HIS A 24 8.92 -5.91 -15.60
N ALA A 25 7.94 -6.41 -14.84
CA ALA A 25 6.52 -6.21 -15.15
C ALA A 25 6.15 -4.74 -15.21
N ARG A 26 6.65 -3.92 -14.27
CA ARG A 26 6.46 -2.46 -14.30
C ARG A 26 7.02 -1.84 -15.57
N GLN A 27 8.25 -2.20 -15.95
CA GLN A 27 8.91 -1.68 -17.14
C GLN A 27 8.13 -2.04 -18.41
N GLN A 28 7.72 -3.30 -18.55
CA GLN A 28 6.94 -3.75 -19.70
C GLN A 28 5.59 -3.02 -19.82
N LEU A 29 4.86 -2.86 -18.71
CA LEU A 29 3.61 -2.11 -18.69
C LEU A 29 3.83 -0.64 -19.07
N MET A 30 4.92 -0.03 -18.60
CA MET A 30 5.29 1.34 -18.93
C MET A 30 5.64 1.50 -20.41
N GLU A 31 6.43 0.60 -20.99
CA GLU A 31 6.81 0.59 -22.41
C GLU A 31 5.58 0.42 -23.32
N GLN A 32 4.57 -0.33 -22.86
CA GLN A 32 3.30 -0.50 -23.56
C GLN A 32 2.33 0.70 -23.38
N GLY A 33 2.68 1.67 -22.54
CA GLY A 33 1.80 2.81 -22.22
C GLY A 33 0.57 2.43 -21.39
N LEU A 34 0.61 1.29 -20.70
CA LEU A 34 -0.46 0.81 -19.81
C LEU A 34 -0.28 1.35 -18.39
N ASP A 35 -1.30 1.16 -17.54
CA ASP A 35 -1.13 1.39 -16.11
C ASP A 35 -0.06 0.44 -15.54
N TYR A 36 0.90 0.99 -14.83
CA TYR A 36 2.02 0.27 -14.22
C TYR A 36 1.97 0.36 -12.68
N GLY A 37 0.77 0.56 -12.13
CA GLY A 37 0.49 0.53 -10.71
C GLY A 37 0.50 -0.89 -10.10
N PRO A 38 0.45 -1.00 -8.76
CA PRO A 38 0.51 -2.30 -8.08
C PRO A 38 -0.59 -3.29 -8.48
N TRP A 39 -1.76 -2.82 -8.90
CA TRP A 39 -2.84 -3.68 -9.38
C TRP A 39 -2.53 -4.28 -10.76
N SER A 40 -2.08 -3.43 -11.68
CA SER A 40 -1.78 -3.86 -13.05
C SER A 40 -0.58 -4.80 -13.07
N ILE A 41 0.44 -4.52 -12.25
CA ILE A 41 1.56 -5.44 -12.04
C ILE A 41 1.10 -6.75 -11.42
N TYR A 42 0.19 -6.73 -10.44
CA TYR A 42 -0.34 -7.95 -9.84
C TYR A 42 -1.00 -8.85 -10.88
N TYR A 43 -1.89 -8.31 -11.72
CA TYR A 43 -2.56 -9.11 -12.75
C TYR A 43 -1.60 -9.56 -13.84
N PHE A 44 -0.64 -8.72 -14.24
CA PHE A 44 0.42 -9.12 -15.16
C PHE A 44 1.23 -10.32 -14.65
N LEU A 45 1.60 -10.30 -13.36
CA LEU A 45 2.30 -11.42 -12.72
C LEU A 45 1.38 -12.62 -12.49
N PHE A 46 0.11 -12.40 -12.17
CA PHE A 46 -0.88 -13.45 -12.03
C PHE A 46 -1.02 -14.26 -13.31
N ASP A 47 -1.10 -13.59 -14.46
CA ASP A 47 -1.24 -14.24 -15.76
C ASP A 47 0.05 -14.94 -16.23
N SER A 48 1.23 -14.48 -15.78
CA SER A 48 2.52 -15.04 -16.21
C SER A 48 3.06 -16.16 -15.32
N VAL A 49 3.00 -16.01 -14.00
CA VAL A 49 3.55 -16.98 -13.03
C VAL A 49 2.50 -17.68 -12.16
N GLY A 50 1.23 -17.26 -12.26
CA GLY A 50 0.11 -17.84 -11.51
C GLY A 50 -0.11 -17.22 -10.12
N ALA A 51 -1.32 -17.46 -9.59
CA ALA A 51 -1.79 -16.93 -8.30
C ALA A 51 -0.90 -17.27 -7.10
N ASP A 52 -0.24 -18.43 -7.14
CA ASP A 52 0.54 -18.91 -6.01
C ASP A 52 1.86 -18.17 -5.84
N ARG A 53 2.47 -17.78 -6.97
CA ARG A 53 3.75 -17.08 -7.04
C ARG A 53 3.62 -15.56 -7.16
N ALA A 54 2.47 -15.05 -7.60
CA ALA A 54 2.24 -13.61 -7.66
C ALA A 54 2.27 -12.97 -6.25
N PRO A 55 3.16 -12.01 -5.98
CA PRO A 55 3.19 -11.28 -4.72
C PRO A 55 1.92 -10.45 -4.56
N SER A 56 1.46 -10.28 -3.31
CA SER A 56 0.26 -9.50 -3.06
C SER A 56 0.42 -8.04 -3.51
N ARG A 57 -0.68 -7.36 -3.84
CA ARG A 57 -0.69 -5.94 -4.18
C ARG A 57 0.05 -5.07 -3.15
N SER A 58 -0.13 -5.35 -1.85
CA SER A 58 0.56 -4.59 -0.79
C SER A 58 2.06 -4.85 -0.77
N THR A 59 2.50 -6.07 -1.05
CA THR A 59 3.92 -6.42 -1.18
C THR A 59 4.54 -5.70 -2.38
N ILE A 60 3.86 -5.71 -3.53
CA ILE A 60 4.29 -4.97 -4.73
C ILE A 60 4.42 -3.48 -4.43
N ALA A 61 3.40 -2.87 -3.81
CA ALA A 61 3.42 -1.45 -3.46
C ALA A 61 4.57 -1.11 -2.50
N LEU A 62 4.85 -1.99 -1.52
CA LEU A 62 5.97 -1.84 -0.58
C LEU A 62 7.31 -1.86 -1.33
N TRP A 63 7.57 -2.86 -2.17
CA TRP A 63 8.83 -2.94 -2.91
C TRP A 63 9.03 -1.76 -3.86
N LEU A 64 7.97 -1.33 -4.55
CA LEU A 64 8.04 -0.14 -5.40
C LEU A 64 8.36 1.13 -4.60
N GLN A 65 7.84 1.24 -3.37
CA GLN A 65 8.17 2.33 -2.47
C GLN A 65 9.63 2.24 -1.98
N GLU A 66 10.10 1.07 -1.56
CA GLU A 66 11.48 0.83 -1.13
C GLU A 66 12.51 1.16 -2.21
N LEU A 67 12.16 0.86 -3.48
CA LEU A 67 13.00 1.14 -4.66
C LEU A 67 12.87 2.59 -5.17
N GLY A 68 12.02 3.43 -4.55
CA GLY A 68 11.85 4.82 -4.96
C GLY A 68 11.02 5.04 -6.23
N PHE A 69 10.27 4.04 -6.70
CA PHE A 69 9.39 4.16 -7.88
C PHE A 69 8.05 4.84 -7.59
N VAL A 70 7.75 5.13 -6.32
CA VAL A 70 6.50 5.76 -5.90
C VAL A 70 6.81 7.13 -5.31
N ASP A 71 6.36 8.18 -5.98
CA ASP A 71 6.40 9.52 -5.40
C ASP A 71 5.44 9.61 -4.21
N ALA A 72 5.96 10.05 -3.07
CA ALA A 72 5.13 10.36 -1.93
C ALA A 72 4.20 11.52 -2.30
N ASN A 73 2.89 11.25 -2.36
CA ASN A 73 1.91 12.30 -2.57
C ASN A 73 1.83 13.18 -1.32
N ALA A 74 2.61 14.26 -1.29
CA ALA A 74 2.73 15.18 -0.16
C ALA A 74 1.41 15.85 0.25
N ARG A 75 0.40 15.87 -0.63
CA ARG A 75 -0.95 16.38 -0.31
C ARG A 75 -1.71 15.44 0.62
N LYS A 76 -1.40 14.13 0.62
CA LYS A 76 -2.08 13.19 1.50
C LYS A 76 -1.57 13.36 2.92
N ARG A 77 -2.49 13.72 3.82
CA ARG A 77 -2.22 13.82 5.25
C ARG A 77 -1.67 12.48 5.78
N PRO A 78 -0.51 12.46 6.46
CA PRO A 78 0.07 11.21 6.95
C PRO A 78 -0.81 10.60 8.04
N ARG A 79 -0.97 9.27 8.05
CA ARG A 79 -1.78 8.56 9.07
C ARG A 79 -1.25 8.79 10.50
N SER A 80 0.06 9.03 10.67
CA SER A 80 0.66 9.36 11.97
C SER A 80 0.12 10.66 12.56
N SER A 81 -0.40 11.58 11.74
CA SER A 81 -1.04 12.80 12.22
C SER A 81 -2.49 12.61 12.69
N TYR A 82 -3.05 11.40 12.55
CA TYR A 82 -4.39 11.09 13.03
C TYR A 82 -4.36 10.95 14.56
N LYS A 83 -5.16 11.76 15.23
CA LYS A 83 -5.38 11.65 16.67
C LYS A 83 -6.60 10.77 16.89
N ARG A 84 -6.52 9.82 17.83
CA ARG A 84 -7.70 9.04 18.24
C ARG A 84 -8.54 9.90 19.18
N PHE A 85 -9.83 9.98 18.90
CA PHE A 85 -10.82 10.56 19.80
C PHE A 85 -11.37 9.43 20.68
N ALA A 86 -10.69 9.15 21.79
CA ALA A 86 -11.06 8.05 22.71
C ALA A 86 -11.01 8.49 24.17
N ARG A 87 -12.01 8.03 24.94
CA ARG A 87 -12.16 8.16 26.39
C ARG A 87 -12.80 6.90 26.95
N ASP A 88 -12.73 6.73 28.27
CA ASP A 88 -13.10 5.49 28.94
C ASP A 88 -14.62 5.37 29.13
N PHE A 89 -15.34 6.51 29.25
CA PHE A 89 -16.79 6.52 29.44
C PHE A 89 -17.54 7.31 28.36
N VAL A 90 -18.83 6.97 28.20
CA VAL A 90 -19.75 7.63 27.27
C VAL A 90 -19.95 9.10 27.69
N GLY A 91 -19.85 10.03 26.75
CA GLY A 91 -20.08 11.46 26.99
C GLY A 91 -18.88 12.22 27.58
N GLU A 92 -17.72 11.58 27.77
CA GLU A 92 -16.50 12.27 28.23
C GLU A 92 -15.74 12.99 27.12
N LEU A 93 -16.04 12.69 25.86
CA LEU A 93 -15.45 13.35 24.70
C LEU A 93 -16.53 13.70 23.69
N TRP A 94 -16.63 15.01 23.43
CA TRP A 94 -17.51 15.55 22.40
C TRP A 94 -16.65 16.05 21.24
N GLN A 95 -16.95 15.58 20.03
CA GLN A 95 -16.37 16.14 18.82
C GLN A 95 -17.35 17.18 18.27
N ILE A 96 -16.90 18.41 18.14
CA ILE A 96 -17.63 19.46 17.43
C ILE A 96 -17.01 19.53 16.04
N ASP A 97 -17.86 19.42 15.01
CA ASP A 97 -17.45 19.61 13.62
C ASP A 97 -18.14 20.86 13.05
N GLY A 98 -17.50 21.51 12.09
CA GLY A 98 -17.96 22.76 11.51
C GLY A 98 -17.64 22.81 10.03
N LEU A 99 -18.59 23.33 9.24
CA LEU A 99 -18.39 23.60 7.81
C LEU A 99 -18.46 25.10 7.56
N VAL A 100 -17.66 25.57 6.61
CA VAL A 100 -17.74 26.96 6.14
C VAL A 100 -18.68 27.00 4.94
N TYR A 101 -19.80 27.70 5.06
CA TYR A 101 -20.71 27.98 3.95
C TYR A 101 -20.55 29.42 3.50
N ARG A 102 -20.31 29.64 2.20
CA ARG A 102 -20.21 30.98 1.61
C ARG A 102 -21.47 31.26 0.81
N LEU A 103 -22.13 32.37 1.12
CA LEU A 103 -23.14 32.97 0.27
C LEU A 103 -22.42 33.82 -0.80
N PHE A 104 -23.00 33.83 -2.00
CA PHE A 104 -22.50 34.49 -3.19
C PHE A 104 -22.30 36.00 -2.97
#